data_AF-A0A531LMN3-F1
#
_entry.id   AF-A0A531LMN3-F1
#
_cell.length_a   1.000
_cell.length_b   1.000
_cell.length_c   1.000
_cell.angle_alpha   90.00
_cell.angle_beta   90.00
_cell.angle_gamma   90.00
#
_symmetry.space_group_name_H-M   'P 1'
#
loop_
_entity.id
_entity.type
_entity.pdbx_description
1 polymer ?
#
loop_
_entity_poly.entity_id
_entity_poly.type
_entity_poly.pdbx_seq_one_letter_code
_entity_poly.pdbx_strand_id
1 'polypeptide(L)'
;PEYGHAAGIETTTGPLGQGLANSVGFALGERIMNAAFGKDLVDHYTYVLAGDGCLMEGVSQEAIALAGHLKLNKLIVLWDNNNISIDGPVSLADNTDQVARFQASGW
;
A
#
# COMPACT_ATOMS: atom_id res chain seq x y z
N PRO A 1 -5.94 0.06 14.29
CA PRO A 1 -6.79 -1.12 14.00
C PRO A 1 -6.00 -2.38 14.36
N GLU A 2 -6.62 -3.37 15.02
CA GLU A 2 -5.93 -4.57 15.52
C GLU A 2 -6.63 -5.84 15.03
N TYR A 3 -5.89 -6.68 14.29
CA TYR A 3 -6.37 -7.98 13.83
C TYR A 3 -6.72 -8.87 15.02
N GLY A 4 -7.86 -9.56 14.94
CA GLY A 4 -8.35 -10.45 15.99
C GLY A 4 -9.07 -9.75 17.15
N HIS A 5 -9.04 -8.42 17.24
CA HIS A 5 -9.75 -7.66 18.29
C HIS A 5 -11.10 -7.11 17.82
N ALA A 6 -11.28 -6.88 16.51
CA ALA A 6 -12.58 -6.56 15.93
C ALA A 6 -12.76 -7.20 14.54
N ALA A 7 -14.02 -7.45 14.16
CA ALA A 7 -14.36 -8.03 12.86
C ALA A 7 -14.07 -7.05 11.71
N GLY A 8 -13.65 -7.59 10.56
CA GLY A 8 -13.36 -6.80 9.35
C GLY A 8 -12.02 -6.06 9.38
N ILE A 9 -11.18 -6.28 10.40
CA ILE A 9 -9.80 -5.78 10.41
C ILE A 9 -8.88 -6.85 9.84
N GLU A 10 -8.38 -6.63 8.62
CA GLU A 10 -7.52 -7.60 7.92
C GLU A 10 -6.09 -7.67 8.49
N THR A 11 -5.58 -6.56 9.04
CA THR A 11 -4.22 -6.51 9.61
C THR A 11 -4.10 -5.43 10.68
N THR A 12 -3.17 -5.62 11.60
CA THR A 12 -2.82 -4.62 12.62
C THR A 12 -1.97 -3.52 11.99
N THR A 13 -2.39 -2.28 12.19
CA THR A 13 -1.71 -1.07 11.68
C THR A 13 -1.61 -0.02 12.78
N GLY A 14 -0.91 1.08 12.51
CA GLY A 14 -0.58 2.11 13.48
C GLY A 14 0.84 2.60 13.23
N PRO A 15 1.84 1.69 13.24
CA PRO A 15 3.15 1.96 12.67
C PRO A 15 2.99 2.28 11.18
N LEU A 16 3.41 3.49 10.80
CA LEU A 16 3.21 4.02 9.44
C LEU A 16 3.94 3.14 8.40
N GLY A 17 3.43 3.12 7.17
CA GLY A 17 3.98 2.32 6.06
C GLY A 17 3.60 0.83 6.08
N GLN A 18 3.38 0.22 7.24
CA GLN A 18 3.09 -1.22 7.35
C GLN A 18 1.80 -1.64 6.62
N GLY A 19 0.75 -0.83 6.67
CA GLY A 19 -0.50 -1.10 5.95
C GLY A 19 -0.30 -1.22 4.44
N LEU A 20 0.55 -0.39 3.85
CA LEU A 20 0.91 -0.46 2.44
C LEU A 20 1.71 -1.73 2.13
N ALA A 21 2.72 -2.05 2.94
CA ALA A 21 3.49 -3.28 2.78
C ALA A 21 2.62 -4.55 2.86
N ASN A 22 1.70 -4.61 3.84
CA ASN A 22 0.75 -5.70 3.97
C ASN A 22 -0.15 -5.84 2.73
N SER A 23 -0.62 -4.72 2.17
CA SER A 23 -1.46 -4.73 0.97
C SER A 23 -0.76 -5.32 -0.26
N VAL A 24 0.56 -5.14 -0.39
CA VAL A 24 1.37 -5.80 -1.42
C VAL A 24 1.36 -7.31 -1.22
N GLY A 25 1.50 -7.78 0.03
CA GLY A 25 1.37 -9.20 0.38
C GLY A 25 0.00 -9.78 0.04
N PHE A 26 -1.08 -9.07 0.34
CA PHE A 26 -2.44 -9.51 -0.01
C PHE A 26 -2.67 -9.60 -1.53
N ALA A 27 -2.25 -8.59 -2.29
CA ALA A 27 -2.37 -8.61 -3.75
C ALA A 27 -1.51 -9.71 -4.39
N LEU A 28 -0.32 -9.97 -3.84
CA LEU A 28 0.51 -11.09 -4.27
C LEU A 28 -0.14 -12.44 -3.96
N GLY A 29 -0.73 -12.58 -2.76
CA GLY A 29 -1.48 -13.76 -2.36
C GLY A 29 -2.67 -14.04 -3.28
N GLU A 30 -3.46 -13.01 -3.62
CA GLU A 30 -4.54 -13.10 -4.60
C GLU A 30 -4.02 -13.62 -5.94
N ARG A 31 -2.93 -13.05 -6.46
CA ARG A 31 -2.36 -13.47 -7.74
C ARG A 31 -1.89 -14.92 -7.75
N ILE A 32 -1.23 -15.36 -6.67
CA ILE A 32 -0.77 -16.75 -6.52
C ILE A 32 -1.96 -17.71 -6.49
N MET A 33 -2.98 -17.39 -5.69
CA MET A 33 -4.19 -18.19 -5.54
C MET A 33 -5.02 -18.22 -6.84
N ASN A 34 -5.15 -17.08 -7.54
CA ASN A 34 -5.79 -17.00 -8.85
C ASN A 34 -5.07 -17.87 -9.89
N ALA A 35 -3.74 -17.86 -9.91
CA ALA A 35 -2.96 -18.71 -10.81
C ALA A 35 -3.14 -20.21 -10.51
N ALA A 36 -3.32 -20.59 -9.24
CA ALA A 36 -3.47 -21.97 -8.82
C ALA A 36 -4.90 -22.52 -9.01
N PHE A 37 -5.93 -21.70 -8.74
CA PHE A 37 -7.32 -22.14 -8.65
C PHE A 37 -8.24 -21.56 -9.72
N GLY A 38 -7.75 -20.58 -10.49
CA GLY A 38 -8.51 -19.93 -11.55
C GLY A 38 -9.36 -18.76 -11.07
N LYS A 39 -9.78 -17.94 -12.05
CA LYS A 39 -10.51 -16.69 -11.83
C LYS A 39 -11.90 -16.89 -11.21
N ASP A 40 -12.57 -18.01 -11.50
CA ASP A 40 -13.91 -18.27 -10.99
C ASP A 40 -13.96 -18.43 -9.45
N LEU A 41 -12.81 -18.77 -8.84
CA LEU A 41 -12.70 -18.95 -7.39
C LEU A 41 -11.99 -17.78 -6.69
N VAL A 42 -11.08 -17.10 -7.39
CA VAL A 42 -10.25 -16.05 -6.81
C VAL A 42 -10.22 -14.86 -7.76
N ASP A 43 -11.06 -13.86 -7.51
CA ASP A 43 -11.10 -12.63 -8.30
C ASP A 43 -11.46 -11.43 -7.42
N HIS A 44 -10.49 -10.91 -6.67
CA HIS A 44 -10.71 -9.77 -5.79
C HIS A 44 -9.60 -8.74 -5.89
N TYR A 45 -9.90 -7.51 -5.49
CA TYR A 45 -8.94 -6.41 -5.42
C TYR A 45 -8.47 -6.21 -3.98
N THR A 46 -7.26 -5.69 -3.84
CA THR A 46 -6.75 -5.16 -2.57
C THR A 46 -6.75 -3.64 -2.65
N TYR A 47 -7.46 -3.00 -1.72
CA TYR A 47 -7.47 -1.54 -1.57
C TYR A 47 -6.72 -1.15 -0.30
N VAL A 48 -5.93 -0.09 -0.37
CA VAL A 48 -5.23 0.46 0.79
C VAL A 48 -5.30 1.98 0.78
N LEU A 49 -5.59 2.57 1.95
CA LEU A 49 -5.46 4.00 2.17
C LEU A 49 -4.11 4.27 2.82
N ALA A 50 -3.36 5.22 2.28
CA ALA A 50 -2.07 5.66 2.81
C ALA A 50 -2.04 7.19 2.89
N GLY A 51 -1.51 7.73 3.98
CA GLY A 51 -1.23 9.16 4.10
C GLY A 51 0.23 9.49 3.84
N ASP A 52 0.59 10.77 3.95
CA ASP A 52 1.94 11.28 3.74
C ASP A 52 2.98 10.55 4.61
N GLY A 53 2.67 10.37 5.90
CA GLY A 53 3.56 9.64 6.82
C GLY A 53 3.81 8.18 6.41
N CYS A 54 2.84 7.50 5.78
CA CYS A 54 3.08 6.16 5.25
C CYS A 54 4.04 6.20 4.06
N LEU A 55 3.98 7.23 3.22
CA LEU A 55 4.81 7.37 2.02
C LEU A 55 6.23 7.87 2.31
N MET A 56 6.44 8.51 3.47
CA MET A 56 7.76 8.92 3.97
C MET A 56 8.54 7.72 4.56
N GLU A 57 7.86 6.70 5.08
CA GLU A 57 8.50 5.52 5.66
C GLU A 57 9.19 4.67 4.59
N GLY A 58 10.44 4.27 4.83
CA GLY A 58 11.26 3.54 3.84
C GLY A 58 10.67 2.21 3.40
N VAL A 59 9.97 1.50 4.29
CA VAL A 59 9.26 0.25 3.98
C VAL A 59 8.23 0.42 2.87
N SER A 60 7.67 1.64 2.73
CA SER A 60 6.73 1.93 1.65
C SER A 60 7.41 1.88 0.29
N GLN A 61 8.64 2.41 0.17
CA GLN A 61 9.40 2.38 -1.09
C GLN A 61 9.80 0.96 -1.46
N GLU A 62 10.22 0.13 -0.50
CA GLU A 62 10.51 -1.28 -0.74
C GLU A 62 9.28 -2.01 -1.29
N ALA A 63 8.11 -1.81 -0.65
CA ALA A 63 6.85 -2.41 -1.05
C ALA A 63 6.38 -1.91 -2.44
N ILE A 64 6.45 -0.60 -2.69
CA ILE A 64 6.08 0.03 -3.97
C ILE A 64 6.97 -0.51 -5.09
N ALA A 65 8.29 -0.53 -4.90
CA ALA A 65 9.21 -1.05 -5.91
C ALA A 65 8.91 -2.52 -6.25
N LEU A 66 8.64 -3.36 -5.25
CA LEU A 66 8.30 -4.76 -5.46
C LEU A 66 6.97 -4.94 -6.19
N ALA A 67 5.92 -4.22 -5.78
CA ALA A 67 4.60 -4.32 -6.38
C ALA A 67 4.59 -3.92 -7.86
N GLY A 68 5.29 -2.84 -8.22
CA GLY A 68 5.45 -2.40 -9.59
C GLY A 68 6.29 -3.38 -10.42
N HIS A 69 7.41 -3.89 -9.88
CA HIS A 69 8.21 -4.94 -10.53
C HIS A 69 7.37 -6.19 -10.84
N LEU A 70 6.55 -6.62 -9.89
CA LEU A 70 5.68 -7.78 -10.05
C LEU A 70 4.42 -7.49 -10.89
N LYS A 71 4.10 -6.22 -11.19
CA LYS A 71 2.88 -5.80 -11.90
C LYS A 71 1.61 -6.27 -11.20
N LEU A 72 1.47 -5.97 -9.91
CA LEU A 72 0.30 -6.33 -9.12
C LEU A 72 -0.92 -5.45 -9.48
N ASN A 73 -1.54 -5.72 -10.63
CA ASN A 73 -2.62 -4.91 -11.24
C ASN A 73 -3.96 -4.91 -10.49
N LYS A 74 -4.07 -5.66 -9.39
CA LYS A 74 -5.25 -5.68 -8.50
C LYS A 74 -4.99 -5.03 -7.15
N LEU A 75 -3.83 -4.39 -6.98
CA LEU A 75 -3.54 -3.51 -5.86
C LEU A 75 -3.87 -2.07 -6.23
N ILE A 76 -4.72 -1.41 -5.43
CA ILE A 76 -5.12 -0.03 -5.61
C ILE A 76 -4.77 0.75 -4.34
N VAL A 77 -3.85 1.70 -4.49
CA VAL A 77 -3.42 2.60 -3.41
C VAL A 77 -4.17 3.92 -3.54
N LEU A 78 -4.88 4.30 -2.49
CA LEU A 78 -5.49 5.61 -2.34
C LEU A 78 -4.60 6.45 -1.43
N TRP A 79 -3.92 7.43 -2.00
CA TRP A 79 -3.14 8.39 -1.23
C TRP A 79 -4.02 9.53 -0.77
N ASP A 80 -4.12 9.72 0.55
CA ASP A 80 -4.64 10.94 1.15
C ASP A 80 -3.60 12.05 1.05
N ASN A 81 -3.55 12.69 -0.13
CA ASN A 81 -2.67 13.82 -0.41
C ASN A 81 -3.29 15.11 0.14
N ASN A 82 -3.22 15.29 1.47
CA ASN A 82 -3.76 16.45 2.16
C ASN A 82 -2.70 17.50 2.54
N ASN A 83 -1.42 17.20 2.29
CA ASN A 83 -0.27 18.09 2.49
C ASN A 83 0.00 18.49 3.96
N ILE A 84 -0.46 17.67 4.93
CA ILE A 84 -0.30 17.90 6.37
C ILE A 84 0.22 16.65 7.09
N SER A 85 1.21 16.84 7.96
CA SER A 85 1.65 15.86 8.96
C SER A 85 1.48 16.44 10.38
N ILE A 86 1.93 15.71 11.40
CA ILE A 86 1.87 16.19 12.80
C ILE A 86 2.65 17.49 13.00
N ASP A 87 3.80 17.65 12.32
CA ASP A 87 4.66 18.83 12.45
C ASP A 87 4.17 20.04 11.64
N GLY A 88 3.11 19.87 10.84
CA GLY A 88 2.52 20.91 10.00
C GLY A 88 2.55 20.56 8.51
N PRO A 89 2.69 21.56 7.61
CA PRO A 89 2.78 21.32 6.18
C PRO A 89 3.90 20.33 5.83
N VAL A 90 3.62 19.39 4.92
CA VAL A 90 4.60 18.37 4.48
C VAL A 90 5.90 18.99 3.98
N SER A 91 5.82 20.18 3.37
CA SER A 91 6.99 20.95 2.88
C SER A 91 8.03 21.31 3.94
N LEU A 92 7.73 21.15 5.23
CA LEU A 92 8.70 21.31 6.31
C LEU A 92 9.69 20.14 6.41
N ALA A 93 9.32 18.96 5.91
CA ALA A 93 10.08 17.72 6.13
C ALA A 93 10.29 16.86 4.88
N ASP A 94 9.49 17.02 3.82
CA ASP A 94 9.59 16.23 2.59
C ASP A 94 9.35 17.11 1.34
N ASN A 95 10.08 16.79 0.28
CA ASN A 95 9.98 17.41 -1.05
C ASN A 95 9.79 16.36 -2.16
N THR A 96 9.53 15.11 -1.79
CA THR A 96 9.42 13.99 -2.73
C THR A 96 8.19 14.14 -3.62
N ASP A 97 8.39 14.12 -4.93
CA ASP A 97 7.30 13.92 -5.87
C ASP A 97 6.84 12.46 -5.81
N GLN A 98 5.78 12.24 -5.03
CA GLN A 98 5.22 10.90 -4.81
C GLN A 98 4.68 10.29 -6.12
N VAL A 99 4.09 11.08 -7.01
CA VAL A 99 3.56 10.57 -8.30
C VAL A 99 4.71 10.11 -9.18
N ALA A 100 5.77 10.91 -9.31
CA ALA A 100 6.96 10.52 -10.06
C ALA A 100 7.65 9.28 -9.46
N ARG A 101 7.70 9.16 -8.12
CA ARG A 101 8.26 8.00 -7.42
C ARG A 101 7.50 6.70 -7.71
N PHE A 102 6.16 6.75 -7.73
CA PHE A 102 5.32 5.61 -8.11
C PHE A 102 5.53 5.25 -9.58
N GLN A 103 5.52 6.23 -10.50
CA GLN A 103 5.77 6.01 -11.93
C GLN A 103 7.15 5.38 -12.19
N ALA A 104 8.19 5.87 -11.52
CA ALA A 104 9.54 5.31 -11.61
C ALA A 104 9.62 3.85 -11.12
N SER A 105 8.71 3.45 -10.24
CA SER A 105 8.59 2.08 -9.73
C SER A 105 7.74 1.17 -10.62
N GLY A 106 7.18 1.70 -11.72
CA GLY A 106 6.36 0.92 -12.66
C GLY A 106 4.91 0.71 -12.22
N TRP A 107 4.38 1.63 -11.41
CA TRP A 107 2.96 1.70 -11.06
C TRP A 107 2.11 2.36 -12.15
#